data_AF-E1WZY6-F1
#
_entry.id   AF-E1WZY6-F1
#
_cell.length_a   1.000
_cell.length_b   1.000
_cell.length_c   1.000
_cell.angle_alpha   90.00
_cell.angle_beta   90.00
_cell.angle_gamma   90.00
#
_symmetry.space_group_name_H-M   'P 1'
#
loop_
_entity.id
_entity.type
_entity.pdbx_description
1 polymer ?
#
loop_
_entity_poly.entity_id
_entity_poly.type
_entity_poly.pdbx_seq_one_letter_code
_entity_poly.pdbx_strand_id
1 'polypeptide(L)'
;MVINTKEFKGLSISGSLFSLTTFKNVTFESCVFYGSKIENCRFVNCNFINCEFKFTNISHSNFTGTRIENCKWDYSPIKKTEFNFCYLCAVTMHFSSSESNNTHSSCTSNIDLSWDQALMAGEAELASEKREQENFTNLVENFLFGKQAA
;
A
#
# COMPACT_ATOMS: atom_id res chain seq x y z
N MET A 1 11.66 -18.33 -7.90
CA MET A 1 13.08 -17.92 -7.76
C MET A 1 13.28 -17.31 -6.37
N VAL A 2 14.44 -17.54 -5.71
CA VAL A 2 14.74 -16.92 -4.40
C VAL A 2 16.02 -16.09 -4.51
N ILE A 3 15.95 -14.82 -4.08
CA ILE A 3 17.08 -13.89 -4.07
C ILE A 3 17.48 -13.62 -2.62
N ASN A 4 18.75 -13.91 -2.29
CA ASN A 4 19.36 -13.70 -0.97
C ASN A 4 20.45 -12.62 -1.00
N THR A 5 20.54 -11.85 -2.08
CA THR A 5 21.47 -10.74 -2.19
C THR A 5 21.22 -9.76 -1.05
N LYS A 6 22.26 -9.40 -0.30
CA LYS A 6 22.09 -8.59 0.91
C LYS A 6 21.56 -7.19 0.60
N GLU A 7 21.96 -6.62 -0.53
CA GLU A 7 21.71 -5.21 -0.80
C GLU A 7 21.70 -4.86 -2.29
N PHE A 8 20.78 -3.98 -2.67
CA PHE A 8 20.70 -3.30 -3.96
C PHE A 8 20.65 -1.79 -3.71
N LYS A 9 21.65 -1.05 -4.21
CA LYS A 9 21.77 0.41 -3.99
C LYS A 9 21.80 1.16 -5.31
N GLY A 10 21.02 2.22 -5.42
CA GLY A 10 21.09 3.16 -6.55
C GLY A 10 20.73 2.58 -7.91
N LEU A 11 20.05 1.43 -7.96
CA LEU A 11 19.72 0.77 -9.21
C LEU A 11 18.54 1.47 -9.91
N SER A 12 18.66 1.66 -11.21
CA SER A 12 17.53 2.02 -12.07
C SER A 12 17.02 0.77 -12.77
N ILE A 13 15.79 0.38 -12.44
CA ILE A 13 15.13 -0.83 -12.92
C ILE A 13 13.91 -0.39 -13.72
N SER A 14 14.04 -0.42 -15.04
CA SER A 14 13.02 0.07 -15.97
C SER A 14 12.39 -1.08 -16.76
N GLY A 15 11.06 -1.06 -16.92
CA GLY A 15 10.32 -2.03 -17.74
C GLY A 15 10.47 -3.49 -17.32
N SER A 16 10.91 -3.75 -16.10
CA SER A 16 11.26 -5.09 -15.64
C SER A 16 10.03 -5.83 -15.12
N LEU A 17 10.00 -7.15 -15.34
CA LEU A 17 8.99 -8.03 -14.80
C LEU A 17 9.60 -8.88 -13.68
N PHE A 18 9.15 -8.64 -12.46
CA PHE A 18 9.37 -9.54 -11.33
C PHE A 18 8.10 -10.35 -11.12
N SER A 19 8.21 -11.66 -11.34
CA SER A 19 7.10 -12.58 -11.08
C SER A 19 7.55 -13.80 -10.30
N LEU A 20 6.70 -14.30 -9.40
CA LEU A 20 6.93 -15.56 -8.65
C LEU A 20 8.30 -15.62 -7.96
N THR A 21 8.75 -14.47 -7.49
CA THR A 21 10.09 -14.27 -6.92
C THR A 21 10.00 -13.95 -5.44
N THR A 22 10.82 -14.63 -4.65
CA THR A 22 10.94 -14.40 -3.21
C THR A 22 12.25 -13.68 -2.91
N PHE A 23 12.16 -12.54 -2.25
CA PHE A 23 13.28 -11.80 -1.70
C PHE A 23 13.30 -12.03 -0.19
N LYS A 24 14.45 -12.42 0.36
CA LYS A 24 14.62 -12.61 1.80
C LYS A 24 15.81 -11.81 2.30
N ASN A 25 15.61 -11.02 3.35
CA ASN A 25 16.68 -10.26 3.99
C ASN A 25 17.44 -9.35 3.01
N VAL A 26 16.72 -8.76 2.05
CA VAL A 26 17.28 -7.87 1.02
C VAL A 26 16.99 -6.43 1.39
N THR A 27 17.98 -5.56 1.28
CA THR A 27 17.79 -4.11 1.37
C THR A 27 17.82 -3.49 -0.02
N PHE A 28 16.77 -2.73 -0.37
CA PHE A 28 16.70 -1.87 -1.52
C PHE A 28 16.85 -0.43 -1.04
N GLU A 29 17.94 0.23 -1.43
CA GLU A 29 18.23 1.61 -1.04
C GLU A 29 18.38 2.48 -2.28
N SER A 30 17.66 3.62 -2.31
CA SER A 30 17.73 4.59 -3.40
C SER A 30 17.54 3.97 -4.79
N CYS A 31 16.75 2.90 -4.90
CA CYS A 31 16.44 2.24 -6.15
C CYS A 31 15.22 2.88 -6.82
N VAL A 32 15.21 2.90 -8.15
CA VAL A 32 14.11 3.43 -8.95
C VAL A 32 13.51 2.31 -9.77
N PHE A 33 12.22 2.07 -9.58
CA PHE A 33 11.41 1.15 -10.38
C PHE A 33 10.52 1.97 -11.32
N TYR A 34 10.83 1.95 -12.61
CA TYR A 34 10.09 2.71 -13.61
C TYR A 34 9.35 1.76 -14.57
N GLY A 35 8.03 1.92 -14.71
CA GLY A 35 7.23 1.13 -15.64
C GLY A 35 7.33 -0.39 -15.42
N SER A 36 7.65 -0.81 -14.20
CA SER A 36 7.93 -2.22 -13.88
C SER A 36 6.66 -2.93 -13.41
N LYS A 37 6.71 -4.26 -13.39
CA LYS A 37 5.64 -5.11 -12.86
C LYS A 37 6.20 -6.02 -11.77
N ILE A 38 5.58 -5.98 -10.59
CA ILE A 38 5.92 -6.83 -9.44
C ILE A 38 4.66 -7.63 -9.11
N GLU A 39 4.62 -8.87 -9.56
CA GLU A 39 3.41 -9.70 -9.53
C GLU A 39 3.69 -11.04 -8.85
N ASN A 40 2.87 -11.45 -7.88
CA ASN A 40 3.06 -12.73 -7.19
C ASN A 40 4.44 -12.85 -6.51
N CYS A 41 4.97 -11.74 -6.00
CA CYS A 41 6.26 -11.69 -5.32
C CYS A 41 6.12 -11.78 -3.80
N ARG A 42 7.17 -12.25 -3.13
CA ARG A 42 7.24 -12.32 -1.66
C ARG A 42 8.46 -11.56 -1.17
N PHE A 43 8.27 -10.63 -0.25
CA PHE A 43 9.33 -9.88 0.41
C PHE A 43 9.30 -10.22 1.90
N VAL A 44 10.31 -10.94 2.37
CA VAL A 44 10.38 -11.42 3.75
C VAL A 44 11.57 -10.76 4.43
N ASN A 45 11.30 -10.02 5.51
CA ASN A 45 12.31 -9.30 6.29
C ASN A 45 13.21 -8.41 5.41
N CYS A 46 12.60 -7.71 4.45
CA CYS A 46 13.31 -6.82 3.54
C CYS A 46 13.23 -5.37 4.04
N ASN A 47 14.05 -4.49 3.47
CA ASN A 47 14.00 -3.05 3.71
C ASN A 47 13.92 -2.33 2.37
N PHE A 48 13.00 -1.37 2.25
CA PHE A 48 12.93 -0.41 1.15
C PHE A 48 13.14 0.98 1.73
N ILE A 49 14.24 1.62 1.34
CA ILE A 49 14.68 2.89 1.91
C ILE A 49 14.91 3.87 0.76
N ASN A 50 14.26 5.03 0.79
CA ASN A 50 14.41 6.09 -0.20
C ASN A 50 14.19 5.62 -1.65
N CYS A 51 13.34 4.61 -1.88
CA CYS A 51 13.09 4.07 -3.21
C CYS A 51 11.95 4.82 -3.92
N GLU A 52 11.99 4.84 -5.25
CA GLU A 52 10.94 5.45 -6.06
C GLU A 52 10.28 4.43 -6.97
N PHE A 53 8.97 4.26 -6.83
CA PHE A 53 8.14 3.47 -7.72
C PHE A 53 7.35 4.43 -8.60
N LYS A 54 7.60 4.38 -9.92
CA LYS A 54 6.98 5.26 -10.91
C LYS A 54 6.31 4.40 -11.98
N PHE A 55 5.01 4.59 -12.18
CA PHE A 55 4.22 3.81 -13.14
C PHE A 55 4.40 2.29 -12.97
N THR A 56 4.65 1.84 -11.73
CA THR A 56 4.95 0.44 -11.42
C THR A 56 3.72 -0.24 -10.86
N ASN A 57 3.35 -1.39 -11.43
CA ASN A 57 2.21 -2.16 -10.94
C ASN A 57 2.69 -3.20 -9.93
N ILE A 58 2.13 -3.15 -8.72
CA ILE A 58 2.37 -4.17 -7.69
C ILE A 58 1.06 -4.89 -7.43
N SER A 59 1.06 -6.19 -7.70
CA SER A 59 -0.14 -6.99 -7.48
C SER A 59 0.15 -8.38 -6.94
N HIS A 60 -0.83 -8.93 -6.21
CA HIS A 60 -0.78 -10.31 -5.72
C HIS A 60 0.48 -10.63 -4.91
N SER A 61 1.09 -9.62 -4.29
CA SER A 61 2.38 -9.74 -3.63
C SER A 61 2.19 -9.77 -2.11
N ASN A 62 3.21 -10.24 -1.40
CA ASN A 62 3.19 -10.29 0.05
C ASN A 62 4.47 -9.67 0.60
N PHE A 63 4.29 -8.71 1.50
CA PHE A 63 5.33 -8.11 2.31
C PHE A 63 5.14 -8.60 3.75
N THR A 64 6.08 -9.39 4.25
CA THR A 64 6.08 -9.90 5.63
C THR A 64 7.31 -9.39 6.36
N GLY A 65 7.13 -8.75 7.52
CA GLY A 65 8.24 -8.28 8.34
C GLY A 65 9.11 -7.22 7.65
N THR A 66 8.56 -6.53 6.65
CA THR A 66 9.32 -5.62 5.78
C THR A 66 9.15 -4.18 6.23
N ARG A 67 10.24 -3.40 6.17
CA ARG A 67 10.25 -1.96 6.43
C ARG A 67 10.21 -1.20 5.11
N ILE A 68 9.26 -0.29 4.96
CA ILE A 68 9.10 0.58 3.79
C ILE A 68 9.11 2.03 4.25
N GLU A 69 10.21 2.72 3.99
CA GLU A 69 10.52 4.04 4.52
C GLU A 69 10.95 5.00 3.42
N ASN A 70 10.40 6.22 3.46
CA ASN A 70 10.69 7.29 2.51
C ASN A 70 10.57 6.86 1.05
N CYS A 71 9.66 5.92 0.77
CA CYS A 71 9.40 5.44 -0.57
C CYS A 71 8.27 6.23 -1.23
N LYS A 72 8.43 6.56 -2.51
CA LYS A 72 7.43 7.27 -3.32
C LYS A 72 6.73 6.30 -4.26
N TRP A 73 5.44 6.53 -4.51
CA TRP A 73 4.56 5.62 -5.26
C TRP A 73 3.80 6.37 -6.37
N ASP A 74 4.54 7.09 -7.22
CA ASP A 74 3.93 7.93 -8.26
C ASP A 74 3.26 7.06 -9.32
N TYR A 75 1.94 7.18 -9.45
CA TYR A 75 1.12 6.42 -10.41
C TYR A 75 1.37 4.90 -10.36
N SER A 76 1.67 4.39 -9.17
CA SER A 76 2.09 3.00 -8.97
C SER A 76 1.04 2.25 -8.15
N PRO A 77 0.02 1.65 -8.80
CA PRO A 77 -1.05 0.98 -8.08
C PRO A 77 -0.53 -0.24 -7.32
N ILE A 78 -1.07 -0.41 -6.11
CA ILE A 78 -0.83 -1.57 -5.25
C ILE A 78 -2.16 -2.27 -5.04
N LYS A 79 -2.32 -3.49 -5.54
CA LYS A 79 -3.61 -4.22 -5.48
C LYS A 79 -3.43 -5.64 -4.99
N LYS A 80 -4.41 -6.17 -4.27
CA LYS A 80 -4.45 -7.57 -3.83
C LYS A 80 -3.13 -8.01 -3.15
N THR A 81 -2.54 -7.09 -2.39
CA THR A 81 -1.23 -7.26 -1.78
C THR A 81 -1.39 -7.30 -0.28
N GLU A 82 -0.62 -8.17 0.37
CA GLU A 82 -0.65 -8.35 1.81
C GLU A 82 0.54 -7.65 2.44
N PHE A 83 0.27 -6.86 3.48
CA PHE A 83 1.28 -6.25 4.34
C PHE A 83 1.10 -6.79 5.74
N ASN A 84 1.98 -7.70 6.15
CA ASN A 84 1.91 -8.37 7.44
C ASN A 84 3.14 -8.04 8.27
N PHE A 85 2.94 -7.62 9.52
CA PHE A 85 4.02 -7.26 10.45
C PHE A 85 5.00 -6.24 9.85
N CYS A 86 4.50 -5.34 9.00
CA CYS A 86 5.31 -4.38 8.28
C CYS A 86 5.36 -3.04 8.99
N TYR A 87 6.45 -2.32 8.77
CA TYR A 87 6.51 -0.89 9.05
C TYR A 87 6.26 -0.14 7.75
N LEU A 88 5.19 0.64 7.70
CA LEU A 88 4.78 1.39 6.52
C LEU A 88 4.72 2.88 6.87
N CYS A 89 5.35 3.74 6.08
CA CYS A 89 5.10 5.17 6.23
C CYS A 89 3.65 5.52 5.87
N ALA A 90 3.17 6.68 6.33
CA ALA A 90 1.82 7.18 6.05
C ALA A 90 1.44 7.15 4.58
N VAL A 91 2.38 7.54 3.72
CA VAL A 91 2.17 7.60 2.26
C VAL A 91 1.84 6.20 1.74
N THR A 92 2.60 5.18 2.16
CA THR A 92 2.34 3.80 1.75
C THR A 92 0.98 3.31 2.25
N MET A 93 0.62 3.63 3.50
CA MET A 93 -0.69 3.28 4.07
C MET A 93 -1.85 3.93 3.31
N HIS A 94 -1.73 5.21 2.93
CA HIS A 94 -2.75 5.92 2.17
C HIS A 94 -2.95 5.31 0.78
N PHE A 95 -1.85 5.03 0.05
CA PHE A 95 -1.94 4.40 -1.26
C PHE A 95 -2.51 2.98 -1.17
N SER A 96 -2.14 2.20 -0.16
CA SER A 96 -2.64 0.84 -0.01
C SER A 96 -4.09 0.76 0.47
N SER A 97 -4.57 1.71 1.28
CA SER A 97 -5.97 1.77 1.74
C SER A 97 -6.92 2.23 0.64
N SER A 98 -6.45 3.08 -0.27
CA SER A 98 -7.25 3.55 -1.42
C SER A 98 -7.64 2.43 -2.41
N GLU A 99 -6.92 1.31 -2.38
CA GLU A 99 -7.10 0.19 -3.30
C GLU A 99 -7.74 -1.00 -2.56
N SER A 100 -9.03 -1.23 -2.81
CA SER A 100 -10.01 -1.96 -1.98
C SER A 100 -9.76 -3.46 -1.71
N ASN A 101 -8.56 -3.99 -1.94
CA ASN A 101 -8.24 -5.42 -1.80
C ASN A 101 -6.90 -5.71 -1.10
N ASN A 102 -6.23 -4.70 -0.54
CA ASN A 102 -5.01 -4.94 0.23
C ASN A 102 -5.35 -5.31 1.67
N THR A 103 -4.55 -6.19 2.26
CA THR A 103 -4.73 -6.60 3.66
C THR A 103 -3.56 -6.11 4.48
N HIS A 104 -3.87 -5.62 5.69
CA HIS A 104 -2.90 -5.09 6.63
C HIS A 104 -3.04 -5.82 7.95
N SER A 105 -2.05 -6.63 8.31
CA SER A 105 -2.00 -7.33 9.61
C SER A 105 -0.85 -6.75 10.44
N SER A 106 -1.16 -6.28 11.65
CA SER A 106 -0.15 -5.82 12.63
C SER A 106 0.89 -4.88 12.03
N CYS A 107 0.46 -3.96 11.16
CA CYS A 107 1.31 -2.94 10.58
C CYS A 107 1.27 -1.67 11.43
N THR A 108 2.41 -0.99 11.54
CA THR A 108 2.50 0.30 12.24
C THR A 108 2.79 1.41 11.24
N SER A 109 2.15 2.56 11.46
CA SER A 109 2.40 3.77 10.66
C SER A 109 3.16 4.80 11.49
N ASN A 110 4.36 5.12 11.01
CA ASN A 110 5.21 6.26 11.34
C ASN A 110 5.94 6.33 12.69
N ILE A 111 7.23 6.54 12.53
CA ILE A 111 7.93 7.78 12.90
C ILE A 111 8.17 8.51 11.56
N ASP A 112 7.87 9.81 11.48
CA ASP A 112 8.10 10.76 10.35
C ASP A 112 6.89 11.25 9.51
N LEU A 113 5.69 11.40 10.11
CA LEU A 113 4.69 12.35 9.60
C LEU A 113 4.87 13.72 10.25
N SER A 114 4.69 14.81 9.49
CA SER A 114 4.35 16.09 10.12
C SER A 114 2.85 16.12 10.44
N TRP A 115 2.49 16.69 11.60
CA TRP A 115 1.15 16.59 12.17
C TRP A 115 0.04 17.19 11.28
N ASP A 116 0.35 18.21 10.48
CA ASP A 116 -0.63 18.85 9.60
C ASP A 116 -1.00 17.99 8.37
N GLN A 117 -0.04 17.23 7.83
CA GLN A 117 -0.27 16.28 6.73
C GLN A 117 -1.08 15.05 7.21
N ALA A 118 -1.02 14.75 8.51
CA ALA A 118 -1.80 13.68 9.15
C ALA A 118 -3.26 14.09 9.40
N LEU A 119 -3.49 15.32 9.88
CA LEU A 119 -4.83 15.84 10.23
C LEU A 119 -5.73 16.00 8.99
N MET A 120 -5.19 16.49 7.87
CA MET A 120 -5.94 16.61 6.61
C MET A 120 -6.37 15.26 6.03
N ALA A 121 -5.56 14.21 6.24
CA ALA A 121 -5.89 12.85 5.82
C ALA A 121 -7.00 12.25 6.71
N GLY A 122 -6.92 12.43 8.03
CA GLY A 122 -7.91 11.89 8.98
C GLY A 122 -9.28 12.55 8.90
N GLU A 123 -9.35 13.87 8.68
CA GLU A 123 -10.63 14.60 8.55
C GLU A 123 -11.38 14.26 7.24
N ALA A 124 -10.64 14.03 6.16
CA ALA A 124 -11.21 13.58 4.89
C ALA A 124 -11.84 12.18 5.00
N GLU A 125 -11.19 11.28 5.73
CA GLU A 125 -11.62 9.89 5.94
C GLU A 125 -12.84 9.80 6.88
N LEU A 126 -12.85 10.58 7.96
CA LEU A 126 -14.01 10.69 8.88
C LEU A 126 -15.26 11.27 8.19
N ALA A 127 -15.07 12.13 7.18
CA ALA A 127 -16.15 12.74 6.41
C ALA A 127 -16.72 11.81 5.32
N SER A 128 -15.96 10.84 4.82
CA SER A 128 -16.47 9.77 3.94
C SER A 128 -17.26 8.73 4.73
N GLU A 129 -16.76 8.29 5.88
CA GLU A 129 -17.41 7.25 6.70
C GLU A 129 -18.77 7.71 7.23
N LYS A 130 -18.87 8.97 7.70
CA LYS A 130 -20.17 9.55 8.12
C LYS A 130 -21.19 9.60 6.98
N ARG A 131 -20.77 9.97 5.77
CA ARG A 131 -21.67 10.01 4.59
C ARG A 131 -22.14 8.61 4.18
N GLU A 132 -21.29 7.60 4.30
CA GLU A 132 -21.66 6.21 4.01
C GLU A 132 -22.61 5.64 5.06
N GLN A 133 -22.39 5.95 6.33
CA GLN A 133 -23.24 5.48 7.42
C GLN A 133 -24.62 6.15 7.42
N GLU A 134 -24.70 7.43 7.07
CA GLU A 134 -25.96 8.15 6.85
C GLU A 134 -26.73 7.59 5.64
N ASN A 135 -26.05 7.32 4.52
CA ASN A 135 -26.67 6.70 3.36
C ASN A 135 -27.21 5.30 3.68
N PHE A 136 -26.45 4.50 4.43
CA PHE A 136 -26.88 3.17 4.85
C PHE A 136 -28.11 3.22 5.78
N THR A 137 -28.11 4.14 6.75
CA THR A 137 -29.24 4.32 7.67
C THR A 137 -30.52 4.71 6.93
N ASN A 138 -30.43 5.68 6.02
CA ASN A 138 -31.55 6.10 5.17
C ASN A 138 -32.08 4.97 4.27
N LEU A 139 -31.18 4.11 3.78
CA LEU A 139 -31.56 2.97 2.94
C LEU A 139 -32.33 1.92 3.74
N VAL A 140 -31.89 1.63 4.96
CA VAL A 140 -32.53 0.68 5.88
C VAL A 140 -33.89 1.19 6.33
N GLU A 141 -34.02 2.48 6.64
CA GLU A 141 -35.32 3.09 6.98
C GLU A 141 -36.32 3.01 5.83
N ASN A 142 -35.91 3.34 4.60
CA ASN A 142 -36.78 3.23 3.43
C ASN A 142 -37.21 1.78 3.13
N PHE A 143 -36.35 0.80 3.41
CA PHE A 143 -36.63 -0.62 3.22
C PHE A 143 -37.57 -1.17 4.31
N LEU A 144 -37.37 -0.80 5.58
CA LEU A 144 -38.20 -1.27 6.71
C LEU A 144 -39.57 -0.61 6.75
N PHE A 145 -39.65 0.67 6.37
CA PHE A 145 -40.90 1.44 6.41
C PHE A 145 -41.61 1.55 5.07
N GLY A 146 -41.15 0.82 4.05
CA GLY A 146 -41.86 0.58 2.79
C GLY A 146 -42.56 1.81 2.24
N LYS A 147 -41.81 2.86 1.87
CA LYS A 147 -42.41 3.89 1.01
C LYS A 147 -42.58 3.30 -0.38
N GLN A 148 -43.78 2.77 -0.64
CA GLN A 148 -44.32 2.72 -1.99
C GLN A 148 -44.04 4.06 -2.66
N ALA A 149 -43.47 3.98 -3.86
CA ALA A 149 -43.35 5.09 -4.77
C ALA A 149 -44.69 5.79 -4.93
N ALA A 150 -44.66 7.10 -4.81
CA ALA A 150 -45.54 8.02 -5.53
C ALA A 150 -44.64 9.05 -6.21
#